data_AF-A0A6B3RQ64-F1
#
_entry.id   AF-A0A6B3RQ64-F1
#
_cell.length_a   1.000
_cell.length_b   1.000
_cell.length_c   1.000
_cell.angle_alpha   90.00
_cell.angle_beta   90.00
_cell.angle_gamma   90.00
#
_symmetry.space_group_name_H-M   'P 1'
#
loop_
_entity.id
_entity.type
_entity.pdbx_description
1 polymer ?
#
loop_
_entity_poly.entity_id
_entity_poly.type
_entity_poly.pdbx_seq_one_letter_code
_entity_poly.pdbx_strand_id
1 'polypeptide(L)'
;MDVISILRQQVAQDHEALRARGLMIEILEEAVGRLRGAGFAPRLDLADSAALVVLRLDTSAWALRQVGLPARVLDREPLPRVDLAALRADPPAPAVKQSLIPRATAPSALSWTPARDARLLSLRGAGRTAKEIAADLGLKSDKAVKDRIYVLKKRGVAVPEAVGRKAAVPAAVKAAAEPKPSVWTPERDAELLALRAEGLQAGEIATRLGICSQHAVQVRISRLRKDGRVEVPRKEPAPSVWTPERDAEMAALLREGLTLAAAAGRMGLTEGALVDRRRRLRALGRDVPPLPKGVTQEKANEARRVWTPELEARLAELYRSGKSDQDIAADLGNGLSVGAVSVRVGIMRKEGRLAAISRRAIRAAEASPKADKPAPAKPAAPVVEQKSEPLAAAPAPQAIVAKPAVKAPDQPPPAPAAAKTAGGITLGVPRTVRIERPHAVMLDGLTEDQKVTAITAHVAALPASKDFDAELDLELCEAVFAGKGGLQLFATDMGIDLRTVQARFETIVAPFCRPGVKALPIDTAKLLLPALRARVAQARGAA
;
A
#
# COMPACT_ATOMS: atom_id res chain seq x y z
N MET A 1 66.23 26.16 21.30
CA MET A 1 65.34 26.82 20.33
C MET A 1 63.94 26.29 20.57
N ASP A 2 62.96 27.17 20.70
CA ASP A 2 61.55 26.77 20.83
C ASP A 2 61.06 26.14 19.52
N VAL A 3 60.23 25.11 19.64
CA VAL A 3 59.59 24.39 18.52
C VAL A 3 58.88 25.36 17.59
N ILE A 4 58.31 26.43 18.16
CA ILE A 4 57.67 27.50 17.38
C ILE A 4 58.68 28.23 16.48
N SER A 5 59.92 28.45 16.93
CA SER A 5 60.95 29.11 16.12
C SER A 5 61.48 28.22 14.99
N ILE A 6 61.59 26.91 15.22
CA ILE A 6 62.02 25.95 14.19
C ILE A 6 60.93 25.80 13.12
N LEU A 7 59.66 25.71 13.53
CA LEU A 7 58.53 25.67 12.60
C LEU A 7 58.39 26.98 11.81
N ARG A 8 58.63 28.14 12.43
CA ARG A 8 58.64 29.43 11.73
C ARG A 8 59.74 29.51 10.67
N GLN A 9 60.94 29.01 10.98
CA GLN A 9 62.06 29.03 10.05
C GLN A 9 61.85 28.06 8.87
N GLN A 10 61.27 26.89 9.12
CA GLN A 10 60.94 25.92 8.08
C GLN A 10 59.83 26.45 7.15
N VAL A 11 58.76 27.03 7.71
CA VAL A 11 57.68 27.65 6.94
C VAL A 11 58.17 28.83 6.11
N ALA A 12 59.14 29.62 6.62
CA ALA A 12 59.73 30.72 5.86
C ALA A 12 60.54 30.22 4.64
N GLN A 13 61.31 29.14 4.80
CA GLN A 13 62.09 28.53 3.70
C GLN A 13 61.18 27.90 2.65
N ASP A 14 60.12 27.22 3.08
CA ASP A 14 59.15 26.61 2.17
C ASP A 14 58.33 27.67 1.42
N HIS A 15 57.99 28.77 2.09
CA HIS A 15 57.31 29.91 1.48
C HIS A 15 58.17 30.61 0.40
N GLU A 16 59.48 30.72 0.60
CA GLU A 16 60.42 31.29 -0.37
C GLU A 16 60.61 30.36 -1.59
N ALA A 17 60.71 29.05 -1.36
CA ALA A 17 60.78 28.03 -2.42
C ALA A 17 59.49 27.96 -3.26
N LEU A 18 58.33 28.25 -2.65
CA LEU A 18 57.03 28.26 -3.33
C LEU A 18 56.77 29.59 -4.05
N ARG A 19 57.28 30.72 -3.53
CA ARG A 19 57.32 32.01 -4.25
C ARG A 19 58.12 31.92 -5.55
N ALA A 20 59.26 31.25 -5.52
CA ALA A 20 60.09 31.04 -6.72
C ALA A 20 59.38 30.25 -7.84
N ARG A 21 58.25 29.60 -7.54
CA ARG A 21 57.47 28.78 -8.48
C ARG A 21 56.18 29.45 -8.98
N GLY A 22 55.92 30.70 -8.61
CA GLY A 22 54.91 31.58 -9.24
C GLY A 22 53.44 31.15 -9.19
N LEU A 23 53.09 30.03 -8.55
CA LEU A 23 51.78 29.38 -8.72
C LEU A 23 50.82 29.51 -7.53
N MET A 24 51.25 30.10 -6.41
CA MET A 24 50.44 30.08 -5.18
C MET A 24 49.83 31.41 -4.77
N ILE A 25 50.32 32.54 -5.30
CA ILE A 25 49.90 33.87 -4.84
C ILE A 25 48.46 34.16 -5.29
N GLU A 26 48.10 33.88 -6.55
CA GLU A 26 46.74 34.16 -7.05
C GLU A 26 45.67 33.31 -6.35
N ILE A 27 45.95 32.03 -6.08
CA ILE A 27 45.01 31.12 -5.42
C ILE A 27 44.82 31.50 -3.95
N LEU A 28 45.90 31.91 -3.27
CA LEU A 28 45.83 32.38 -1.89
C LEU A 28 45.14 33.75 -1.79
N GLU A 29 45.41 34.68 -2.70
CA GLU A 29 44.74 35.99 -2.74
C GLU A 29 43.25 35.86 -3.06
N GLU A 30 42.86 34.96 -3.96
CA GLU A 30 41.46 34.69 -4.26
C GLU A 30 40.74 34.03 -3.06
N ALA A 31 41.37 33.06 -2.39
CA ALA A 31 40.83 32.42 -1.21
C ALA A 31 40.67 33.40 -0.03
N VAL A 32 41.68 34.24 0.20
CA VAL A 32 41.64 35.30 1.23
C VAL A 32 40.59 36.37 0.88
N GLY A 33 40.45 36.71 -0.40
CA GLY A 33 39.40 37.62 -0.89
C GLY A 33 37.99 37.09 -0.62
N ARG A 34 37.75 35.80 -0.88
CA ARG A 34 36.46 35.14 -0.59
C ARG A 34 36.15 35.08 0.90
N LEU A 35 37.15 34.84 1.74
CA LEU A 35 36.98 34.82 3.19
C LEU A 35 36.69 36.21 3.77
N ARG A 36 37.32 37.26 3.24
CA ARG A 36 36.98 38.65 3.61
C ARG A 36 35.58 39.04 3.14
N GLY A 37 35.19 38.64 1.92
CA GLY A 37 33.83 38.86 1.39
C GLY A 37 32.74 38.17 2.21
N ALA A 38 33.08 37.05 2.88
CA ALA A 38 32.19 36.32 3.77
C ALA A 38 32.14 36.87 5.21
N GLY A 39 32.80 38.01 5.49
CA GLY A 39 32.74 38.67 6.79
C GLY A 39 33.56 38.00 7.91
N PHE A 40 34.41 37.03 7.58
CA PHE A 40 35.36 36.45 8.54
C PHE A 40 36.49 37.45 8.82
N ALA A 41 36.23 38.33 9.79
CA ALA A 41 37.12 39.26 10.52
C ALA A 41 38.27 39.97 9.75
N PRO A 42 38.34 41.32 9.74
CA PRO A 42 39.31 42.10 8.96
C PRO A 42 40.73 42.20 9.54
N ARG A 43 41.17 41.32 10.46
CA ARG A 43 42.42 41.51 11.23
C ARG A 43 43.45 40.38 11.21
N LEU A 44 43.26 39.34 10.39
CA LEU A 44 44.32 38.34 10.21
C LEU A 44 45.27 38.80 9.10
N ASP A 45 46.57 38.80 9.40
CA ASP A 45 47.58 39.05 8.39
C ASP A 45 47.77 37.81 7.49
N LEU A 46 48.48 38.00 6.38
CA LEU A 46 48.65 36.98 5.35
C LEU A 46 49.48 35.78 5.85
N ALA A 47 50.38 36.00 6.81
CA ALA A 47 51.24 34.96 7.36
C ALA A 47 50.47 34.01 8.28
N ASP A 48 49.56 34.53 9.12
CA ASP A 48 48.70 33.71 9.98
C ASP A 48 47.68 32.89 9.15
N SER A 49 47.22 33.47 8.04
CA SER A 49 46.30 32.80 7.11
C SER A 49 47.00 31.67 6.34
N ALA A 50 48.27 31.85 5.96
CA ALA A 50 49.06 30.84 5.26
C ALA A 50 49.42 29.64 6.17
N ALA A 51 49.74 29.89 7.45
CA ALA A 51 50.03 28.83 8.41
C ALA A 51 48.83 27.88 8.64
N LEU A 52 47.61 28.42 8.63
CA LEU A 52 46.35 27.66 8.73
C LEU A 52 46.08 26.81 7.49
N VAL A 53 46.50 27.26 6.31
CA VAL A 53 46.38 26.51 5.06
C VAL A 53 47.42 25.38 4.99
N VAL A 54 48.66 25.65 5.41
CA VAL A 54 49.75 24.66 5.42
C VAL A 54 49.50 23.54 6.45
N LEU A 55 49.00 23.85 7.65
CA LEU A 55 48.60 22.85 8.66
C LEU A 55 47.49 21.90 8.18
N ARG A 56 46.74 22.28 7.14
CA ARG A 56 45.69 21.45 6.56
C ARG A 56 46.19 20.55 5.43
N LEU A 57 47.35 20.87 4.83
CA LEU A 57 47.92 20.13 3.70
C LEU A 57 48.80 18.93 4.12
N ASP A 58 49.22 18.87 5.39
CA ASP A 58 50.11 17.82 5.91
C ASP A 58 49.41 16.45 6.14
N THR A 59 48.12 16.32 5.77
CA THR A 59 47.35 15.07 5.89
C THR A 59 47.22 14.28 4.59
N SER A 60 47.99 14.61 3.55
CA SER A 60 47.78 14.03 2.21
C SER A 60 49.00 13.28 1.66
N ALA A 61 49.43 12.22 2.34
CA ALA A 61 50.26 11.16 1.75
C ALA A 61 49.61 10.52 0.49
N TRP A 62 48.31 10.76 0.29
CA TRP A 62 47.53 10.36 -0.87
C TRP A 62 47.78 11.25 -2.12
N ALA A 63 48.02 12.56 -1.94
CA ALA A 63 48.21 13.49 -3.06
C ALA A 63 49.56 13.28 -3.77
N LEU A 64 50.61 12.96 -3.02
CA LEU A 64 51.95 12.71 -3.57
C LEU A 64 52.04 11.42 -4.40
N ARG A 65 51.13 10.46 -4.19
CA ARG A 65 51.06 9.22 -5.01
C ARG A 65 50.42 9.45 -6.38
N GLN A 66 49.61 10.49 -6.55
CA GLN A 66 48.95 10.80 -7.82
C GLN A 66 49.87 11.53 -8.82
N VAL A 67 51.06 11.96 -8.40
CA VAL A 67 52.02 12.70 -9.25
C VAL A 67 53.23 11.84 -9.67
N GLY A 68 53.21 10.52 -9.44
CA GLY A 68 54.18 9.60 -10.03
C GLY A 68 55.61 9.65 -9.46
N LEU A 69 55.79 10.03 -8.19
CA LEU A 69 57.10 9.95 -7.53
C LEU A 69 57.38 8.53 -6.98
N PRO A 70 58.61 7.99 -7.11
CA PRO A 70 58.92 6.63 -6.70
C PRO A 70 58.91 6.45 -5.17
N ALA A 71 58.30 5.37 -4.71
CA ALA A 71 57.96 5.03 -3.32
C ALA A 71 59.15 4.62 -2.41
N ARG A 72 60.32 5.29 -2.51
CA ARG A 72 61.51 5.00 -1.68
C ARG A 72 61.86 6.14 -0.72
N VAL A 73 60.90 6.67 0.06
CA VAL A 73 61.23 7.56 1.20
C VAL A 73 60.23 7.42 2.35
N LEU A 74 59.71 6.21 2.63
CA LEU A 74 58.81 6.02 3.79
C LEU A 74 59.22 4.81 4.61
N ASP A 75 60.47 4.82 5.08
CA ASP A 75 60.91 4.04 6.23
C ASP A 75 61.72 4.98 7.13
N ARG A 76 61.07 5.68 8.08
CA ARG A 76 61.62 6.06 9.40
C ARG A 76 60.51 6.42 10.41
N GLU A 77 60.60 5.72 11.55
CA GLU A 77 60.09 5.90 12.93
C GLU A 77 58.80 6.70 13.25
N PRO A 78 57.98 6.22 14.21
CA PRO A 78 56.82 6.96 14.70
C PRO A 78 57.20 7.99 15.80
N LEU A 79 56.72 9.22 15.66
CA LEU A 79 56.76 10.27 16.70
C LEU A 79 55.55 10.17 17.67
N PRO A 80 55.64 10.75 18.89
CA PRO A 80 54.84 10.33 20.04
C PRO A 80 53.43 10.91 20.08
N ARG A 81 52.51 10.15 20.69
CA ARG A 81 51.10 10.52 20.88
C ARG A 81 50.94 11.57 21.99
N VAL A 82 50.16 12.61 21.72
CA VAL A 82 49.71 13.62 22.70
C VAL A 82 48.38 13.18 23.32
N ASP A 83 48.28 13.27 24.65
CA ASP A 83 47.11 12.88 25.44
C ASP A 83 46.08 14.01 25.50
N LEU A 84 44.88 13.74 24.96
CA LEU A 84 43.75 14.66 24.88
C LEU A 84 42.86 14.65 26.14
N ALA A 85 43.23 13.89 27.19
CA ALA A 85 42.43 13.80 28.42
C ALA A 85 42.41 15.09 29.28
N ALA A 86 43.27 16.08 29.00
CA ALA A 86 43.43 17.26 29.85
C ALA A 86 42.45 18.43 29.59
N LEU A 87 41.49 18.32 28.67
CA LEU A 87 40.73 19.49 28.15
C LEU A 87 39.21 19.46 28.32
N ARG A 88 38.65 18.70 29.28
CA ARG A 88 37.20 18.73 29.55
C ARG A 88 36.88 19.01 31.02
N ALA A 89 36.51 20.26 31.31
CA ALA A 89 35.72 20.62 32.48
C ALA A 89 34.54 21.48 32.01
N ASP A 90 33.31 21.03 32.28
CA ASP A 90 32.07 21.79 32.10
C ASP A 90 31.32 21.88 33.45
N PRO A 91 30.61 22.98 33.73
CA PRO A 91 29.91 23.20 35.01
C PRO A 91 28.48 22.61 35.03
N PRO A 92 27.87 22.42 36.22
CA PRO A 92 26.62 21.67 36.37
C PRO A 92 25.35 22.52 36.21
N ALA A 93 24.31 21.94 35.59
CA ALA A 93 22.95 22.49 35.52
C ALA A 93 21.97 21.72 36.44
N PRO A 94 20.90 22.37 36.95
CA PRO A 94 20.13 21.87 38.09
C PRO A 94 19.03 20.87 37.74
N ALA A 95 18.74 20.02 38.72
CA ALA A 95 17.81 18.89 38.63
C ALA A 95 16.33 19.30 38.62
N VAL A 96 15.59 18.85 37.60
CA VAL A 96 14.12 18.84 37.59
C VAL A 96 13.65 17.38 37.58
N LYS A 97 13.01 16.94 38.68
CA LYS A 97 12.40 15.62 38.80
C LYS A 97 11.04 15.62 38.08
N GLN A 98 10.96 15.06 36.87
CA GLN A 98 9.69 14.67 36.25
C GLN A 98 9.43 13.19 36.49
N SER A 99 8.36 12.91 37.23
CA SER A 99 7.76 11.59 37.40
C SER A 99 7.09 11.16 36.08
N LEU A 100 7.64 10.13 35.43
CA LEU A 100 7.05 9.45 34.27
C LEU A 100 6.27 8.23 34.75
N ILE A 101 4.95 8.37 34.90
CA ILE A 101 4.03 7.23 34.91
C ILE A 101 3.50 7.08 33.47
N PRO A 102 3.79 5.98 32.76
CA PRO A 102 3.29 5.77 31.41
C PRO A 102 1.77 5.55 31.44
N ARG A 103 1.03 6.45 30.81
CA ARG A 103 -0.41 6.31 30.56
C ARG A 103 -0.63 5.22 29.51
N ALA A 104 -1.00 4.02 29.95
CA ALA A 104 -1.45 2.96 29.05
C ALA A 104 -2.69 3.43 28.29
N THR A 105 -2.57 3.66 26.98
CA THR A 105 -3.70 3.95 26.11
C THR A 105 -4.51 2.66 25.93
N ALA A 106 -5.78 2.70 26.33
CA ALA A 106 -6.68 1.58 26.14
C ALA A 106 -6.74 1.23 24.64
N PRO A 107 -6.48 -0.03 24.23
CA PRO A 107 -6.49 -0.42 22.83
C PRO A 107 -7.88 -0.16 22.24
N SER A 108 -7.91 0.48 21.07
CA SER A 108 -9.17 0.75 20.37
C SER A 108 -10.01 -0.53 20.27
N ALA A 109 -11.32 -0.44 20.51
CA ALA A 109 -12.25 -1.58 20.50
C ALA A 109 -12.25 -2.40 19.17
N LEU A 110 -11.54 -1.93 18.15
CA LEU A 110 -11.45 -2.50 16.81
C LEU A 110 -10.11 -3.19 16.51
N SER A 111 -9.09 -3.10 17.36
CA SER A 111 -7.82 -3.78 17.11
C SER A 111 -7.91 -5.28 17.44
N TRP A 112 -7.40 -6.13 16.54
CA TRP A 112 -7.24 -7.56 16.78
C TRP A 112 -6.03 -7.82 17.66
N THR A 113 -6.27 -8.23 18.90
CA THR A 113 -5.23 -8.65 19.85
C THR A 113 -5.04 -10.17 19.78
N PRO A 114 -3.88 -10.70 20.20
CA PRO A 114 -3.67 -12.15 20.28
C PRO A 114 -4.75 -12.89 21.10
N ALA A 115 -5.20 -12.28 22.20
CA ALA A 115 -6.29 -12.81 23.02
C ALA A 115 -7.62 -12.89 22.24
N ARG A 116 -7.91 -11.87 21.42
CA ARG A 116 -9.11 -11.85 20.57
C ARG A 116 -9.02 -12.88 19.44
N ASP A 117 -7.83 -13.09 18.88
CA ASP A 117 -7.60 -14.16 17.90
C ASP A 117 -7.79 -15.54 18.52
N ALA A 118 -7.26 -15.78 19.72
CA ALA A 118 -7.47 -17.04 20.44
C ALA A 118 -8.97 -17.29 20.72
N ARG A 119 -9.71 -16.25 21.15
CA ARG A 119 -11.17 -16.30 21.36
C ARG A 119 -11.90 -16.61 20.05
N LEU A 120 -11.53 -15.95 18.95
CA LEU A 120 -12.11 -16.21 17.63
C LEU A 120 -11.92 -17.67 17.20
N LEU A 121 -10.71 -18.22 17.38
CA LEU A 121 -10.38 -19.59 16.97
C LEU A 121 -11.10 -20.63 17.84
N SER A 122 -11.19 -20.38 19.15
CA SER A 122 -11.97 -21.22 20.07
C SER A 122 -13.45 -21.26 19.70
N LEU A 123 -14.08 -20.09 19.46
CA LEU A 123 -15.48 -20.02 19.04
C LEU A 123 -15.70 -20.69 17.67
N ARG A 124 -14.73 -20.57 16.76
CA ARG A 124 -14.77 -21.22 15.46
C ARG A 124 -14.68 -22.75 15.57
N GLY A 125 -13.81 -23.26 16.44
CA GLY A 125 -13.69 -24.69 16.75
C GLY A 125 -14.95 -25.25 17.39
N ALA A 126 -15.67 -24.44 18.17
CA ALA A 126 -16.99 -24.76 18.70
C ALA A 126 -18.14 -24.69 17.65
N GLY A 127 -17.82 -24.54 16.37
CA GLY A 127 -18.81 -24.55 15.28
C GLY A 127 -19.62 -23.26 15.13
N ARG A 128 -19.27 -22.18 15.83
CA ARG A 128 -19.99 -20.89 15.70
C ARG A 128 -19.83 -20.29 14.30
N THR A 129 -20.90 -19.70 13.80
CA THR A 129 -20.91 -18.94 12.55
C THR A 129 -20.15 -17.63 12.70
N ALA A 130 -19.65 -17.05 11.59
CA ALA A 130 -18.95 -15.77 11.64
C ALA A 130 -19.80 -14.62 12.22
N LYS A 131 -21.14 -14.73 12.09
CA LYS A 131 -22.09 -13.76 12.66
C LYS A 131 -22.19 -13.89 14.18
N GLU A 132 -22.27 -15.12 14.70
CA GLU A 132 -22.27 -15.37 16.15
C GLU A 132 -20.93 -14.98 16.77
N ILE A 133 -19.81 -15.34 16.12
CA ILE A 133 -18.47 -14.92 16.55
C ILE A 133 -18.37 -13.39 16.58
N ALA A 134 -18.92 -12.69 15.58
CA ALA A 134 -18.89 -11.23 15.56
C ALA A 134 -19.68 -10.64 16.74
N ALA A 135 -20.86 -11.18 17.04
CA ALA A 135 -21.65 -10.77 18.20
C ALA A 135 -20.91 -11.01 19.52
N ASP A 136 -20.34 -12.21 19.71
CA ASP A 136 -19.59 -12.59 20.92
C ASP A 136 -18.34 -11.72 21.13
N LEU A 137 -17.71 -11.29 20.04
CA LEU A 137 -16.53 -10.42 20.09
C LEU A 137 -16.89 -8.93 20.11
N GLY A 138 -18.17 -8.53 20.12
CA GLY A 138 -18.57 -7.11 20.07
C GLY A 138 -18.18 -6.41 18.75
N LEU A 139 -18.10 -7.16 17.65
CA LEU A 139 -17.78 -6.64 16.31
C LEU A 139 -19.07 -6.26 15.57
N LYS A 140 -19.01 -5.15 14.82
CA LYS A 140 -20.16 -4.63 14.07
C LYS A 140 -20.53 -5.43 12.81
N SER A 141 -19.65 -6.32 12.35
CA SER A 141 -19.84 -7.06 11.09
C SER A 141 -19.16 -8.43 11.13
N ASP A 142 -19.82 -9.43 10.55
CA ASP A 142 -19.27 -10.75 10.29
C ASP A 142 -18.13 -10.73 9.26
N LYS A 143 -18.07 -9.71 8.40
CA LYS A 143 -16.97 -9.49 7.46
C LYS A 143 -15.64 -9.32 8.19
N ALA A 144 -15.61 -8.59 9.30
CA ALA A 144 -14.38 -8.42 10.09
C ALA A 144 -13.83 -9.76 10.60
N VAL A 145 -14.72 -10.69 10.98
CA VAL A 145 -14.34 -12.05 11.39
C VAL A 145 -13.82 -12.86 10.21
N LYS A 146 -14.50 -12.82 9.05
CA LYS A 146 -14.07 -13.51 7.81
C LYS A 146 -12.71 -13.02 7.32
N ASP A 147 -12.53 -11.70 7.26
CA ASP A 147 -11.28 -11.07 6.85
C ASP A 147 -10.16 -11.45 7.83
N ARG A 148 -10.44 -11.50 9.15
CA ARG A 148 -9.45 -11.93 10.12
C ARG A 148 -9.09 -13.41 9.98
N ILE A 149 -10.07 -14.30 9.81
CA ILE A 149 -9.83 -15.72 9.53
C ILE A 149 -8.95 -15.89 8.29
N TYR A 150 -9.21 -15.13 7.23
CA TYR A 150 -8.39 -15.14 6.02
C TYR A 150 -6.93 -14.72 6.31
N VAL A 151 -6.74 -13.63 7.06
CA VAL A 151 -5.40 -13.18 7.47
C VAL A 151 -4.68 -14.22 8.35
N LEU A 152 -5.38 -14.86 9.29
CA LEU A 152 -4.82 -15.92 10.13
C LEU A 152 -4.40 -17.14 9.29
N LYS A 153 -5.23 -17.58 8.34
CA LYS A 153 -4.88 -18.65 7.38
C LYS A 153 -3.65 -18.30 6.54
N LYS A 154 -3.59 -17.06 6.00
CA LYS A 154 -2.45 -16.59 5.22
C LYS A 154 -1.15 -16.53 6.04
N ARG A 155 -1.26 -16.36 7.37
CA ARG A 155 -0.14 -16.42 8.32
C ARG A 155 0.21 -17.84 8.78
N GLY A 156 -0.43 -18.88 8.22
CA GLY A 156 -0.18 -20.27 8.60
C GLY A 156 -0.75 -20.66 9.96
N VAL A 157 -1.59 -19.81 10.58
CA VAL A 157 -2.28 -20.18 11.82
C VAL A 157 -3.35 -21.22 11.47
N ALA A 158 -3.28 -22.38 12.09
CA ALA A 158 -4.28 -23.44 11.92
C ALA A 158 -5.64 -22.92 12.40
N VAL A 159 -6.55 -22.67 11.45
CA VAL A 159 -7.93 -22.27 11.76
C VAL A 159 -8.78 -23.53 11.74
N PRO A 160 -9.39 -23.93 12.87
CA PRO A 160 -10.27 -25.10 12.89
C PRO A 160 -11.39 -24.90 11.87
N GLU A 161 -11.65 -25.94 11.09
CA GLU A 161 -12.84 -25.95 10.24
C GLU A 161 -14.08 -25.88 11.15
N ALA A 162 -15.12 -25.17 10.72
CA ALA A 162 -16.33 -25.09 11.53
C ALA A 162 -16.95 -26.48 11.61
N VAL A 163 -16.81 -27.10 12.78
CA VAL A 163 -17.45 -28.37 13.12
C VAL A 163 -18.93 -28.07 13.34
N GLY A 164 -19.73 -28.11 12.28
CA GLY A 164 -21.18 -28.02 12.43
C GLY A 164 -21.92 -27.36 11.26
N ARG A 165 -22.98 -28.03 10.83
CA ARG A 165 -23.98 -27.70 9.78
C ARG A 165 -23.67 -28.05 8.32
N LYS A 166 -22.59 -28.77 8.04
CA LYS A 166 -22.73 -29.83 7.03
C LYS A 166 -23.04 -31.10 7.79
N ALA A 167 -24.27 -31.20 8.33
CA ALA A 167 -24.87 -32.52 8.46
C ALA A 167 -24.68 -33.17 7.10
N ALA A 168 -24.12 -34.37 7.07
CA ALA A 168 -23.96 -35.13 5.85
C ALA A 168 -25.33 -35.20 5.18
N VAL A 169 -25.56 -34.31 4.19
CA VAL A 169 -26.46 -34.64 3.11
C VAL A 169 -25.85 -35.92 2.55
N PRO A 170 -26.54 -37.07 2.66
CA PRO A 170 -25.96 -38.36 2.35
C PRO A 170 -25.28 -38.26 0.98
N ALA A 171 -24.06 -38.80 0.89
CA ALA A 171 -23.23 -38.71 -0.32
C ALA A 171 -23.99 -39.12 -1.60
N ALA A 172 -25.03 -39.95 -1.46
CA ALA A 172 -26.00 -40.32 -2.49
C ALA A 172 -26.75 -39.14 -3.14
N VAL A 173 -27.14 -38.10 -2.40
CA VAL A 173 -27.84 -36.93 -2.98
C VAL A 173 -26.87 -35.99 -3.70
N LYS A 174 -25.58 -36.02 -3.34
CA LYS A 174 -24.55 -35.22 -3.99
C LYS A 174 -24.02 -35.87 -5.29
N ALA A 175 -24.15 -37.19 -5.43
CA ALA A 175 -23.79 -37.91 -6.65
C ALA A 175 -24.86 -37.79 -7.75
N ALA A 176 -26.12 -37.51 -7.39
CA ALA A 176 -27.21 -37.28 -8.34
C ALA A 176 -27.47 -35.78 -8.63
N ALA A 177 -26.76 -34.86 -7.96
CA ALA A 177 -26.84 -33.44 -8.27
C ALA A 177 -25.99 -33.17 -9.51
N GLU A 178 -26.66 -32.88 -10.63
CA GLU A 178 -26.04 -32.45 -11.88
C GLU A 178 -24.88 -31.46 -11.59
N PRO A 179 -23.73 -31.61 -12.29
CA PRO A 179 -22.56 -30.80 -12.03
C PRO A 179 -22.97 -29.34 -12.04
N LYS A 180 -22.76 -28.65 -10.91
CA LYS A 180 -23.12 -27.24 -10.78
C LYS A 180 -22.63 -26.51 -12.03
N PRO A 181 -23.50 -25.78 -12.75
CA PRO A 181 -23.22 -25.20 -14.07
C PRO A 181 -22.12 -24.12 -14.08
N SER A 182 -21.32 -24.02 -13.02
CA SER A 182 -20.26 -23.06 -12.80
C SER A 182 -18.91 -23.49 -13.39
N VAL A 183 -18.74 -24.74 -13.82
CA VAL A 183 -17.46 -25.17 -14.41
C VAL A 183 -17.42 -24.71 -15.86
N TRP A 184 -16.47 -23.83 -16.18
CA TRP A 184 -16.19 -23.38 -17.54
C TRP A 184 -15.39 -24.46 -18.26
N THR A 185 -16.05 -25.19 -19.15
CA THR A 185 -15.39 -26.14 -20.06
C THR A 185 -14.98 -25.43 -21.36
N PRO A 186 -14.05 -25.99 -22.15
CA PRO A 186 -13.69 -25.44 -23.46
C PRO A 186 -14.89 -25.27 -24.40
N GLU A 187 -15.86 -26.18 -24.34
CA GLU A 187 -17.09 -26.12 -25.16
C GLU A 187 -17.96 -24.94 -24.74
N ARG A 188 -18.10 -24.71 -23.43
CA ARG A 188 -18.80 -23.53 -22.90
C ARG A 188 -18.08 -22.23 -23.20
N ASP A 189 -16.75 -22.24 -23.22
CA ASP A 189 -15.98 -21.08 -23.64
C ASP A 189 -16.26 -20.78 -25.12
N ALA A 190 -16.29 -21.78 -25.99
CA ALA A 190 -16.65 -21.62 -27.40
C ALA A 190 -18.08 -21.07 -27.58
N GLU A 191 -19.05 -21.60 -26.83
CA GLU A 191 -20.44 -21.11 -26.84
C GLU A 191 -20.53 -19.66 -26.33
N LEU A 192 -19.83 -19.32 -25.25
CA LEU A 192 -19.73 -17.95 -24.74
C LEU A 192 -19.16 -16.99 -25.78
N LEU A 193 -18.15 -17.41 -26.55
CA LEU A 193 -17.56 -16.60 -27.60
C LEU A 193 -18.47 -16.45 -28.82
N ALA A 194 -19.19 -17.50 -29.21
CA ALA A 194 -20.21 -17.44 -30.25
C ALA A 194 -21.32 -16.44 -29.89
N LEU A 195 -21.91 -16.56 -28.69
CA LEU A 195 -22.93 -15.63 -28.19
C LEU A 195 -22.40 -14.20 -28.07
N ARG A 196 -21.11 -14.04 -27.77
CA ARG A 196 -20.49 -12.71 -27.74
C ARG A 196 -20.29 -12.12 -29.13
N ALA A 197 -19.94 -12.94 -30.12
CA ALA A 197 -19.82 -12.54 -31.52
C ALA A 197 -21.19 -12.16 -32.13
N GLU A 198 -22.28 -12.80 -31.67
CA GLU A 198 -23.67 -12.40 -31.95
C GLU A 198 -24.06 -11.03 -31.35
N GLY A 199 -23.21 -10.43 -30.51
CA GLY A 199 -23.43 -9.11 -29.92
C GLY A 199 -24.22 -9.12 -28.61
N LEU A 200 -24.52 -10.29 -28.03
CA LEU A 200 -25.29 -10.37 -26.78
C LEU A 200 -24.52 -9.72 -25.61
N GLN A 201 -25.29 -9.12 -24.71
CA GLN A 201 -24.78 -8.59 -23.46
C GLN A 201 -24.50 -9.71 -22.45
N ALA A 202 -23.60 -9.46 -21.50
CA ALA A 202 -23.17 -10.48 -20.53
C ALA A 202 -24.31 -11.06 -19.68
N GLY A 203 -25.40 -10.29 -19.46
CA GLY A 203 -26.59 -10.79 -18.76
C GLY A 203 -27.42 -11.76 -19.61
N GLU A 204 -27.55 -11.49 -20.90
CA GLU A 204 -28.25 -12.37 -21.87
C GLU A 204 -27.44 -13.66 -22.08
N ILE A 205 -26.12 -13.53 -22.22
CA ILE A 205 -25.19 -14.67 -22.29
C ILE A 205 -25.31 -15.54 -21.02
N ALA A 206 -25.35 -14.93 -19.84
CA ALA A 206 -25.51 -15.68 -18.58
C ALA A 206 -26.82 -16.47 -18.57
N THR A 207 -27.90 -15.86 -19.05
CA THR A 207 -29.22 -16.51 -19.14
C THR A 207 -29.20 -17.67 -20.13
N ARG A 208 -28.65 -17.48 -21.35
CA ARG A 208 -28.55 -18.55 -22.36
C ARG A 208 -27.68 -19.72 -21.92
N LEU A 209 -26.53 -19.44 -21.29
CA LEU A 209 -25.61 -20.49 -20.84
C LEU A 209 -26.07 -21.19 -19.55
N GLY A 210 -27.18 -20.78 -18.93
CA GLY A 210 -27.62 -21.28 -17.63
C GLY A 210 -26.63 -20.94 -16.50
N ILE A 211 -25.93 -19.81 -16.61
CA ILE A 211 -24.92 -19.37 -15.65
C ILE A 211 -25.52 -18.32 -14.71
N CYS A 212 -25.25 -18.50 -13.42
CA CYS A 212 -25.97 -17.80 -12.36
C CYS A 212 -25.67 -16.30 -12.26
N SER A 213 -24.66 -15.77 -12.96
CA SER A 213 -24.34 -14.34 -12.87
C SER A 213 -23.67 -13.77 -14.12
N GLN A 214 -24.10 -12.56 -14.49
CA GLN A 214 -23.44 -11.70 -15.46
C GLN A 214 -21.97 -11.47 -15.12
N HIS A 215 -21.64 -11.34 -13.82
CA HIS A 215 -20.26 -11.13 -13.38
C HIS A 215 -19.35 -12.32 -13.72
N ALA A 216 -19.83 -13.56 -13.57
CA ALA A 216 -19.06 -14.75 -13.94
C ALA A 216 -18.71 -14.78 -15.42
N VAL A 217 -19.65 -14.39 -16.30
CA VAL A 217 -19.43 -14.26 -17.74
C VAL A 217 -18.37 -13.19 -18.04
N GLN A 218 -18.49 -12.00 -17.44
CA GLN A 218 -17.52 -10.91 -17.61
C GLN A 218 -16.11 -11.30 -17.18
N VAL A 219 -15.98 -11.96 -16.02
CA VAL A 219 -14.70 -12.45 -15.50
C VAL A 219 -14.12 -13.51 -16.43
N ARG A 220 -14.93 -14.42 -16.97
CA ARG A 220 -14.45 -15.45 -17.90
C ARG A 220 -13.97 -14.84 -19.22
N ILE A 221 -14.74 -13.95 -19.83
CA ILE A 221 -14.33 -13.20 -21.03
C ILE A 221 -12.99 -12.49 -20.78
N SER A 222 -12.84 -11.84 -19.62
CA SER A 222 -11.60 -11.16 -19.24
C SER A 222 -10.41 -12.10 -19.10
N ARG A 223 -10.61 -13.33 -18.62
CA ARG A 223 -9.57 -14.37 -18.54
C ARG A 223 -9.22 -14.90 -19.93
N LEU A 224 -10.21 -15.28 -20.73
CA LEU A 224 -9.98 -15.75 -22.10
C LEU A 224 -9.23 -14.72 -22.95
N ARG A 225 -9.47 -13.42 -22.69
CA ARG A 225 -8.70 -12.32 -23.30
C ARG A 225 -7.24 -12.28 -22.84
N LYS A 226 -6.98 -12.46 -21.54
CA LYS A 226 -5.61 -12.55 -21.01
C LYS A 226 -4.87 -13.77 -21.53
N ASP A 227 -5.59 -14.86 -21.74
CA ASP A 227 -5.06 -16.11 -22.28
C ASP A 227 -4.87 -16.07 -23.82
N GLY A 228 -5.18 -14.94 -24.47
CA GLY A 228 -5.04 -14.77 -25.93
C GLY A 228 -6.05 -15.57 -26.77
N ARG A 229 -7.06 -16.20 -26.14
CA ARG A 229 -8.06 -17.03 -26.83
C ARG A 229 -9.20 -16.22 -27.47
N VAL A 230 -9.28 -14.94 -27.14
CA VAL A 230 -10.27 -14.02 -27.71
C VAL A 230 -9.52 -12.87 -28.33
N GLU A 231 -9.47 -12.88 -29.65
CA GLU A 231 -9.28 -11.67 -30.42
C GLU A 231 -10.53 -10.82 -30.27
N VAL A 232 -10.59 -10.08 -29.17
CA VAL A 232 -11.50 -8.95 -29.13
C VAL A 232 -10.92 -7.99 -30.16
N PRO A 233 -11.67 -7.62 -31.21
CA PRO A 233 -11.27 -6.49 -32.06
C PRO A 233 -10.84 -5.43 -31.07
N ARG A 234 -9.56 -5.03 -31.09
CA ARG A 234 -9.11 -3.93 -30.25
C ARG A 234 -10.04 -2.82 -30.66
N LYS A 235 -11.08 -2.56 -29.86
CA LYS A 235 -11.92 -1.39 -30.02
C LYS A 235 -10.87 -0.31 -30.03
N GLU A 236 -10.60 0.24 -31.21
CA GLU A 236 -9.54 1.21 -31.41
C GLU A 236 -9.67 2.13 -30.22
N PRO A 237 -8.61 2.25 -29.39
CA PRO A 237 -8.73 2.83 -28.07
C PRO A 237 -9.48 4.12 -28.27
N ALA A 238 -10.76 4.12 -27.83
CA ALA A 238 -11.67 5.19 -28.21
C ALA A 238 -10.91 6.47 -27.89
N PRO A 239 -10.70 7.36 -28.88
CA PRO A 239 -9.65 8.37 -28.85
C PRO A 239 -9.65 8.95 -27.46
N SER A 240 -8.52 8.76 -26.75
CA SER A 240 -8.45 8.99 -25.31
C SER A 240 -9.15 10.29 -25.05
N VAL A 241 -10.29 10.23 -24.34
CA VAL A 241 -11.10 11.41 -24.06
C VAL A 241 -10.22 12.51 -23.44
N TRP A 242 -9.12 12.10 -22.82
CA TRP A 242 -8.04 12.94 -22.34
C TRP A 242 -6.97 13.18 -23.40
N THR A 243 -7.02 14.37 -24.00
CA THR A 243 -5.90 14.96 -24.72
C THR A 243 -5.15 15.94 -23.79
N PRO A 244 -3.91 16.34 -24.12
CA PRO A 244 -3.19 17.37 -23.36
C PRO A 244 -3.98 18.67 -23.19
N GLU A 245 -4.78 19.04 -24.21
CA GLU A 245 -5.64 20.22 -24.18
C GLU A 245 -6.75 20.07 -23.14
N ARG A 246 -7.36 18.89 -23.04
CA ARG A 246 -8.36 18.61 -21.99
C ARG A 246 -7.76 18.53 -20.60
N ASP A 247 -6.53 18.05 -20.47
CA ASP A 247 -5.82 18.09 -19.19
C ASP A 247 -5.56 19.53 -18.75
N ALA A 248 -5.17 20.40 -19.69
CA ALA A 248 -4.98 21.82 -19.46
C ALA A 248 -6.31 22.54 -19.12
N GLU A 249 -7.39 22.21 -19.83
CA GLU A 249 -8.75 22.69 -19.56
C GLU A 249 -9.20 22.30 -18.14
N MET A 250 -9.07 21.02 -17.76
CA MET A 250 -9.35 20.56 -16.40
C MET A 250 -8.52 21.35 -15.37
N ALA A 251 -7.21 21.49 -15.60
CA ALA A 251 -6.34 22.19 -14.67
C ALA A 251 -6.71 23.67 -14.54
N ALA A 252 -7.11 24.32 -15.64
CA ALA A 252 -7.59 25.71 -15.63
C ALA A 252 -8.87 25.86 -14.80
N LEU A 253 -9.87 25.02 -15.03
CA LEU A 253 -11.12 25.02 -14.26
C LEU A 253 -10.87 24.81 -12.77
N LEU A 254 -9.92 23.95 -12.40
CA LEU A 254 -9.53 23.74 -11.01
C LEU A 254 -8.77 24.93 -10.40
N ARG A 255 -7.96 25.67 -11.18
CA ARG A 255 -7.30 26.91 -10.73
C ARG A 255 -8.31 28.05 -10.50
N GLU A 256 -9.37 28.09 -11.30
CA GLU A 256 -10.52 28.99 -11.09
C GLU A 256 -11.30 28.68 -9.80
N GLY A 257 -10.97 27.58 -9.12
CA GLY A 257 -11.62 27.18 -7.87
C GLY A 257 -12.90 26.37 -8.04
N LEU A 258 -13.21 25.90 -9.26
CA LEU A 258 -14.37 25.05 -9.49
C LEU A 258 -14.21 23.71 -8.78
N THR A 259 -15.36 23.16 -8.37
CA THR A 259 -15.43 21.80 -7.85
C THR A 259 -15.28 20.77 -8.96
N LEU A 260 -14.89 19.53 -8.63
CA LEU A 260 -14.75 18.47 -9.64
C LEU A 260 -16.06 18.20 -10.35
N ALA A 261 -17.20 18.26 -9.64
CA ALA A 261 -18.51 18.11 -10.24
C ALA A 261 -18.83 19.23 -11.24
N ALA A 262 -18.56 20.50 -10.88
CA ALA A 262 -18.77 21.64 -11.76
C ALA A 262 -17.84 21.60 -12.99
N ALA A 263 -16.56 21.26 -12.80
CA ALA A 263 -15.63 21.05 -13.89
C ALA A 263 -16.06 19.88 -14.79
N ALA A 264 -16.59 18.79 -14.22
CA ALA A 264 -17.11 17.65 -14.97
C ALA A 264 -18.26 18.08 -15.89
N GLY A 265 -19.21 18.83 -15.33
CA GLY A 265 -20.34 19.38 -16.06
C GLY A 265 -19.90 20.26 -17.23
N ARG A 266 -18.92 21.16 -17.02
CA ARG A 266 -18.38 22.01 -18.09
C ARG A 266 -17.68 21.21 -19.19
N MET A 267 -16.93 20.17 -18.84
CA MET A 267 -16.21 19.34 -19.82
C MET A 267 -17.10 18.26 -20.47
N GLY A 268 -18.37 18.12 -20.07
CA GLY A 268 -19.23 17.02 -20.53
C GLY A 268 -18.71 15.64 -20.10
N LEU A 269 -18.11 15.55 -18.92
CA LEU A 269 -17.52 14.32 -18.35
C LEU A 269 -18.21 13.94 -17.04
N THR A 270 -17.93 12.73 -16.55
CA THR A 270 -18.35 12.33 -15.21
C THR A 270 -17.34 12.79 -14.16
N GLU A 271 -17.80 13.09 -12.95
CA GLU A 271 -16.92 13.48 -11.83
C GLU A 271 -15.85 12.40 -11.56
N GLY A 272 -16.22 11.12 -11.62
CA GLY A 272 -15.29 10.00 -11.46
C GLY A 272 -14.16 9.99 -12.48
N ALA A 273 -14.45 10.35 -13.74
CA ALA A 273 -13.43 10.45 -14.79
C ALA A 273 -12.40 11.55 -14.47
N LEU A 274 -12.84 12.70 -13.94
CA LEU A 274 -11.97 13.77 -13.48
C LEU A 274 -11.15 13.39 -12.24
N VAL A 275 -11.76 12.73 -11.26
CA VAL A 275 -11.07 12.22 -10.05
C VAL A 275 -9.93 11.30 -10.45
N ASP A 276 -10.21 10.32 -11.30
CA ASP A 276 -9.23 9.35 -11.77
C ASP A 276 -8.15 10.00 -12.62
N ARG A 277 -8.51 10.91 -13.54
CA ARG A 277 -7.53 11.62 -14.37
C ARG A 277 -6.61 12.49 -13.53
N ARG A 278 -7.15 13.29 -12.62
CA ARG A 278 -6.36 14.11 -11.70
C ARG A 278 -5.41 13.27 -10.86
N ARG A 279 -5.84 12.11 -10.36
CA ARG A 279 -4.96 11.19 -9.63
C ARG A 279 -3.79 10.72 -10.51
N ARG A 280 -4.06 10.37 -11.78
CA ARG A 280 -3.02 9.96 -12.73
C ARG A 280 -2.06 11.10 -13.07
N LEU A 281 -2.56 12.29 -13.37
CA LEU A 281 -1.72 13.46 -13.66
C LEU A 281 -0.80 13.81 -12.49
N ARG A 282 -1.29 13.70 -11.26
CA ARG A 282 -0.45 13.86 -10.05
C ARG A 282 0.62 12.79 -9.92
N ALA A 283 0.27 11.53 -10.20
CA ALA A 283 1.25 10.45 -10.20
C ALA A 283 2.33 10.65 -11.28
N LEU A 284 1.98 11.30 -12.39
CA LEU A 284 2.91 11.72 -13.44
C LEU A 284 3.65 13.03 -13.14
N GLY A 285 3.50 13.61 -11.93
CA GLY A 285 4.17 14.85 -11.54
C GLY A 285 3.67 16.10 -12.29
N ARG A 286 2.53 16.01 -13.00
CA ARG A 286 1.94 17.18 -13.66
C ARG A 286 1.33 18.10 -12.61
N ASP A 287 1.52 19.40 -12.81
CA ASP A 287 0.94 20.43 -11.96
C ASP A 287 -0.59 20.43 -12.13
N VAL A 288 -1.26 19.72 -11.23
CA VAL A 288 -2.70 19.76 -11.09
C VAL A 288 -3.02 20.38 -9.76
N PRO A 289 -3.75 21.51 -9.75
CA PRO A 289 -4.03 22.24 -8.54
C PRO A 289 -4.49 21.31 -7.40
N PRO A 290 -4.03 21.55 -6.16
CA PRO A 290 -4.73 21.03 -5.00
C PRO A 290 -6.21 21.35 -5.18
N LEU A 291 -7.07 20.38 -4.90
CA LEU A 291 -8.47 20.75 -4.70
C LEU A 291 -8.43 21.84 -3.64
N PRO A 292 -9.16 22.95 -3.83
CA PRO A 292 -9.19 24.02 -2.85
C PRO A 292 -9.36 23.34 -1.49
N LYS A 293 -8.39 23.51 -0.58
CA LYS A 293 -8.36 22.81 0.71
C LYS A 293 -9.65 23.14 1.41
N GLY A 294 -10.55 22.18 1.36
CA GLY A 294 -11.91 22.55 1.16
C GLY A 294 -12.60 21.47 0.39
N VAL A 295 -12.86 21.61 -0.91
CA VAL A 295 -13.82 20.96 -1.83
C VAL A 295 -14.08 19.41 -1.77
N THR A 296 -13.65 18.69 -0.74
CA THR A 296 -14.61 17.83 0.01
C THR A 296 -15.54 18.65 0.91
N GLN A 297 -15.39 19.97 0.88
CA GLN A 297 -16.10 21.05 1.54
C GLN A 297 -17.36 21.38 0.77
N GLU A 298 -17.75 20.66 -0.27
CA GLU A 298 -19.16 20.63 -0.68
C GLU A 298 -19.94 19.66 0.21
N LYS A 299 -19.38 18.50 0.58
CA LYS A 299 -19.90 17.65 1.67
C LYS A 299 -19.64 18.24 3.05
N ALA A 300 -18.53 18.94 3.24
CA ALA A 300 -18.26 19.68 4.48
C ALA A 300 -18.94 21.05 4.53
N ASN A 301 -19.37 21.68 3.43
CA ASN A 301 -20.25 22.86 3.39
C ASN A 301 -21.72 22.48 3.24
N GLU A 302 -22.09 21.26 2.88
CA GLU A 302 -23.41 20.69 3.18
C GLU A 302 -23.50 20.34 4.66
N ALA A 303 -22.41 19.85 5.26
CA ALA A 303 -22.31 19.67 6.71
C ALA A 303 -22.09 20.99 7.49
N ARG A 304 -21.53 22.03 6.84
CA ARG A 304 -21.37 23.42 7.36
C ARG A 304 -22.38 24.40 6.78
N ARG A 305 -23.39 23.94 6.01
CA ARG A 305 -24.65 24.70 5.89
C ARG A 305 -25.08 24.81 7.33
N VAL A 306 -24.98 26.02 7.85
CA VAL A 306 -24.94 26.29 9.28
C VAL A 306 -26.12 25.54 9.88
N TRP A 307 -25.84 24.48 10.62
CA TRP A 307 -26.84 23.86 11.48
C TRP A 307 -27.11 24.92 12.52
N THR A 308 -28.06 25.80 12.21
CA THR A 308 -28.43 26.83 13.14
C THR A 308 -29.09 26.14 14.35
N PRO A 309 -29.03 26.72 15.54
CA PRO A 309 -29.72 26.17 16.71
C PRO A 309 -31.20 25.83 16.41
N GLU A 310 -31.86 26.59 15.54
CA GLU A 310 -33.23 26.35 15.10
C GLU A 310 -33.36 25.09 14.24
N LEU A 311 -32.46 24.91 13.26
CA LEU A 311 -32.44 23.69 12.44
C LEU A 311 -32.09 22.44 13.26
N GLU A 312 -31.23 22.58 14.26
CA GLU A 312 -30.92 21.47 15.16
C GLU A 312 -32.08 21.13 16.09
N ALA A 313 -32.77 22.15 16.60
CA ALA A 313 -33.99 21.95 17.39
C ALA A 313 -35.07 21.26 16.55
N ARG A 314 -35.25 21.70 15.30
CA ARG A 314 -36.21 21.11 14.36
C ARG A 314 -35.81 19.69 13.97
N LEU A 315 -34.53 19.44 13.68
CA LEU A 315 -34.00 18.09 13.46
C LEU A 315 -34.28 17.19 14.67
N ALA A 316 -34.04 17.69 15.89
CA ALA A 316 -34.26 16.92 17.10
C ALA A 316 -35.74 16.59 17.33
N GLU A 317 -36.63 17.51 17.01
CA GLU A 317 -38.09 17.32 17.08
C GLU A 317 -38.56 16.28 16.07
N LEU A 318 -38.18 16.43 14.79
CA LEU A 318 -38.54 15.48 13.74
C LEU A 318 -37.97 14.08 14.03
N TYR A 319 -36.75 14.01 14.56
CA TYR A 319 -36.15 12.74 14.97
C TYR A 319 -36.88 12.08 16.14
N ARG A 320 -37.28 12.86 17.15
CA ARG A 320 -38.08 12.38 18.29
C ARG A 320 -39.47 11.92 17.87
N SER A 321 -40.03 12.50 16.81
CA SER A 321 -41.30 12.06 16.21
C SER A 321 -41.20 10.74 15.42
N GLY A 322 -39.99 10.15 15.32
CA GLY A 322 -39.77 8.85 14.67
C GLY A 322 -39.68 8.89 13.16
N LYS A 323 -39.53 10.09 12.56
CA LYS A 323 -39.37 10.23 11.10
C LYS A 323 -38.06 9.62 10.61
N SER A 324 -38.07 9.12 9.38
CA SER A 324 -36.88 8.59 8.74
C SER A 324 -35.91 9.73 8.36
N ASP A 325 -34.61 9.43 8.22
CA ASP A 325 -33.61 10.42 7.76
C ASP A 325 -34.01 11.05 6.41
N GLN A 326 -34.79 10.33 5.58
CA GLN A 326 -35.29 10.80 4.29
C GLN A 326 -36.46 11.78 4.45
N ASP A 327 -37.43 11.49 5.31
CA ASP A 327 -38.56 12.38 5.59
C ASP A 327 -38.08 13.66 6.29
N ILE A 328 -37.12 13.52 7.20
CA ILE A 328 -36.48 14.65 7.87
C ILE A 328 -35.78 15.56 6.86
N ALA A 329 -35.05 14.98 5.90
CA ALA A 329 -34.38 15.76 4.85
C ALA A 329 -35.39 16.52 3.98
N ALA A 330 -36.53 15.91 3.66
CA ALA A 330 -37.61 16.56 2.92
C ALA A 330 -38.28 17.68 3.73
N ASP A 331 -38.59 17.43 5.01
CA ASP A 331 -39.29 18.38 5.89
C ASP A 331 -38.45 19.61 6.26
N LEU A 332 -37.13 19.46 6.35
CA LEU A 332 -36.25 20.58 6.65
C LEU A 332 -36.13 21.55 5.46
N GLY A 333 -36.62 21.21 4.26
CA GLY A 333 -36.86 22.11 3.12
C GLY A 333 -35.62 22.77 2.49
N ASN A 334 -34.46 22.69 3.14
CA ASN A 334 -33.27 23.49 2.84
C ASN A 334 -32.29 22.79 1.88
N GLY A 335 -32.78 21.86 1.05
CA GLY A 335 -31.94 21.06 0.16
C GLY A 335 -30.85 20.28 0.90
N LEU A 336 -31.12 19.85 2.14
CA LEU A 336 -30.21 19.03 2.92
C LEU A 336 -30.26 17.59 2.39
N SER A 337 -29.10 17.01 2.10
CA SER A 337 -29.03 15.61 1.70
C SER A 337 -29.32 14.68 2.89
N VAL A 338 -29.87 13.48 2.61
CA VAL A 338 -30.09 12.42 3.62
C VAL A 338 -28.79 12.09 4.37
N GLY A 339 -27.65 12.16 3.69
CA GLY A 339 -26.34 11.99 4.30
C GLY A 339 -26.00 13.05 5.34
N ALA A 340 -26.32 14.32 5.06
CA ALA A 340 -26.09 15.43 5.99
C ALA A 340 -26.93 15.27 7.27
N VAL A 341 -28.21 14.91 7.13
CA VAL A 341 -29.11 14.60 8.26
C VAL A 341 -28.54 13.46 9.11
N SER A 342 -28.18 12.33 8.48
CA SER A 342 -27.67 11.15 9.19
C SER A 342 -26.37 11.44 9.94
N VAL A 343 -25.47 12.21 9.32
CA VAL A 343 -24.22 12.65 9.96
C VAL A 343 -24.50 13.55 11.16
N ARG A 344 -25.41 14.53 11.05
CA ARG A 344 -25.72 15.44 12.17
C ARG A 344 -26.42 14.72 13.33
N VAL A 345 -27.38 13.84 13.05
CA VAL A 345 -28.00 12.97 14.07
C VAL A 345 -26.92 12.15 14.81
N GLY A 346 -25.96 11.62 14.07
CA GLY A 346 -24.82 10.90 14.64
C GLY A 346 -23.96 11.75 15.58
N ILE A 347 -23.74 13.03 15.25
CA ILE A 347 -23.01 13.99 16.09
C ILE A 347 -23.83 14.33 17.35
N MET A 348 -25.11 14.70 17.20
CA MET A 348 -26.00 15.06 18.31
C MET A 348 -26.17 13.90 19.32
N ARG A 349 -26.14 12.65 18.85
CA ARG A 349 -26.13 11.47 19.73
C ARG A 349 -24.85 11.34 20.55
N LYS A 350 -23.69 11.62 19.95
CA LYS A 350 -22.40 11.61 20.66
C LYS A 350 -22.31 12.74 21.68
N GLU A 351 -22.92 13.88 21.39
CA GLU A 351 -23.04 15.02 22.29
C GLU A 351 -24.09 14.81 23.40
N GLY A 352 -24.85 13.70 23.39
CA GLY A 352 -25.91 13.44 24.37
C GLY A 352 -27.19 14.26 24.16
N ARG A 353 -27.29 15.03 23.07
CA ARG A 353 -28.45 15.87 22.72
C ARG A 353 -29.62 15.08 22.11
N LEU A 354 -29.36 13.87 21.65
CA LEU A 354 -30.39 12.93 21.18
C LEU A 354 -30.23 11.58 21.86
N ALA A 355 -31.31 11.09 22.47
CA ALA A 355 -31.36 9.73 22.98
C ALA A 355 -31.19 8.71 21.84
N ALA A 356 -30.58 7.57 22.16
CA ALA A 356 -30.45 6.47 21.22
C ALA A 356 -31.82 5.82 20.97
N ILE A 357 -32.60 6.36 20.02
CA ILE A 357 -33.81 5.69 19.55
C ILE A 357 -33.38 4.39 18.87
N SER A 358 -33.86 3.26 19.40
CA SER A 358 -33.54 1.96 18.83
C SER A 358 -34.16 1.85 17.43
N ARG A 359 -33.41 1.33 16.44
CA ARG A 359 -33.97 1.04 15.10
C ARG A 359 -35.17 0.09 15.16
N ARG A 360 -35.33 -0.65 16.27
CA ARG A 360 -36.48 -1.49 16.56
C ARG A 360 -37.73 -0.66 16.83
N ALA A 361 -37.62 0.47 17.53
CA ALA A 361 -38.74 1.40 17.77
C ALA A 361 -39.19 2.09 16.47
N ILE A 362 -38.24 2.51 15.63
CA ILE A 362 -38.55 3.11 14.32
C ILE A 362 -39.26 2.09 13.41
N ARG A 363 -38.72 0.87 13.30
CA ARG A 363 -39.36 -0.20 12.53
C ARG A 363 -40.71 -0.63 13.09
N ALA A 364 -40.90 -0.58 14.41
CA ALA A 364 -42.20 -0.87 15.03
C ALA A 364 -43.22 0.23 14.72
N ALA A 365 -42.80 1.49 14.63
CA ALA A 365 -43.64 2.60 14.19
C ALA A 365 -43.96 2.51 12.69
N GLU A 366 -42.99 2.14 11.85
CA GLU A 366 -43.19 1.91 10.40
C GLU A 366 -44.08 0.69 10.10
N ALA A 367 -44.00 -0.35 10.95
CA ALA A 367 -44.81 -1.56 10.83
C ALA A 367 -46.20 -1.44 11.48
N SER A 368 -46.48 -0.34 12.18
CA SER A 368 -47.82 -0.07 12.71
C SER A 368 -48.75 0.24 11.54
N PRO A 369 -49.86 -0.48 11.36
CA PRO A 369 -50.76 -0.27 10.24
C PRO A 369 -51.27 1.18 10.29
N LYS A 370 -51.03 1.94 9.21
CA LYS A 370 -51.63 3.27 9.04
C LYS A 370 -53.14 3.12 9.19
N ALA A 371 -53.67 3.61 10.30
CA ALA A 371 -55.10 3.68 10.55
C ALA A 371 -55.80 4.33 9.36
N ASP A 372 -56.93 3.75 8.99
CA ASP A 372 -57.68 4.01 7.77
C ASP A 372 -57.82 5.50 7.47
N LYS A 373 -57.23 5.90 6.35
CA LYS A 373 -57.58 7.15 5.69
C LYS A 373 -58.99 6.93 5.11
N PRO A 374 -60.02 7.70 5.48
CA PRO A 374 -61.36 7.50 4.92
C PRO A 374 -61.29 7.68 3.40
N ALA A 375 -61.74 6.66 2.68
CA ALA A 375 -61.74 6.62 1.22
C ALA A 375 -62.56 7.79 0.66
N PRO A 376 -62.09 8.52 -0.37
CA PRO A 376 -62.93 9.47 -1.07
C PRO A 376 -64.05 8.70 -1.78
N ALA A 377 -65.29 9.12 -1.51
CA ALA A 377 -66.51 8.57 -2.08
C ALA A 377 -66.41 8.49 -3.60
N LYS A 378 -66.55 7.28 -4.14
CA LYS A 378 -66.61 7.01 -5.59
C LYS A 378 -68.07 7.03 -6.03
N PRO A 379 -68.43 7.76 -7.10
CA PRO A 379 -69.83 7.88 -7.53
C PRO A 379 -70.31 6.58 -8.19
N ALA A 380 -71.59 6.28 -7.96
CA ALA A 380 -72.29 5.13 -8.48
C ALA A 380 -72.39 5.16 -10.02
N ALA A 381 -72.21 4.00 -10.64
CA ALA A 381 -72.58 3.73 -12.03
C ALA A 381 -73.06 2.27 -12.15
N PRO A 382 -73.91 1.96 -13.16
CA PRO A 382 -75.07 1.12 -12.95
C PRO A 382 -74.87 -0.36 -13.29
N VAL A 383 -75.84 -1.12 -12.77
CA VAL A 383 -76.11 -2.54 -12.93
C VAL A 383 -76.16 -2.96 -14.40
N VAL A 384 -75.40 -4.00 -14.77
CA VAL A 384 -75.61 -4.79 -15.99
C VAL A 384 -75.56 -6.27 -15.62
N GLU A 385 -76.58 -6.97 -16.12
CA GLU A 385 -76.97 -8.37 -15.91
C GLU A 385 -75.86 -9.40 -16.12
N GLN A 386 -75.88 -10.40 -15.24
CA GLN A 386 -75.19 -11.67 -15.38
C GLN A 386 -75.90 -12.55 -16.41
N LYS A 387 -75.16 -13.07 -17.39
CA LYS A 387 -75.56 -14.22 -18.20
C LYS A 387 -74.56 -15.36 -17.96
N SER A 388 -75.06 -16.43 -17.38
CA SER A 388 -74.38 -17.68 -17.05
C SER A 388 -74.39 -18.66 -18.22
N GLU A 389 -73.26 -19.33 -18.49
CA GLU A 389 -73.16 -20.62 -19.20
C GLU A 389 -71.76 -21.26 -18.96
N PRO A 390 -71.56 -22.58 -19.21
CA PRO A 390 -71.04 -23.46 -18.17
C PRO A 390 -69.70 -24.16 -18.48
N LEU A 391 -69.18 -24.74 -17.39
CA LEU A 391 -68.06 -25.64 -17.21
C LEU A 391 -67.77 -26.61 -18.38
N ALA A 392 -66.53 -26.59 -18.90
CA ALA A 392 -65.97 -27.65 -19.74
C ALA A 392 -64.91 -28.44 -18.96
N ALA A 393 -64.96 -29.76 -19.15
CA ALA A 393 -64.29 -30.81 -18.39
C ALA A 393 -62.76 -30.84 -18.56
N ALA A 394 -62.08 -31.20 -17.47
CA ALA A 394 -60.65 -31.53 -17.45
C ALA A 394 -60.41 -32.99 -17.90
N PRO A 395 -59.36 -33.29 -18.67
CA PRO A 395 -58.98 -34.67 -18.98
C PRO A 395 -58.00 -35.25 -17.95
N ALA A 396 -58.18 -36.55 -17.71
CA ALA A 396 -57.41 -37.40 -16.79
C ALA A 396 -55.92 -37.60 -17.19
N PRO A 397 -55.03 -37.93 -16.24
CA PRO A 397 -53.60 -38.10 -16.52
C PRO A 397 -53.29 -39.47 -17.13
N GLN A 398 -52.48 -39.46 -18.19
CA GLN A 398 -51.96 -40.67 -18.83
C GLN A 398 -50.75 -41.24 -18.07
N ALA A 399 -50.72 -42.57 -18.02
CA ALA A 399 -49.71 -43.40 -17.39
C ALA A 399 -48.33 -43.29 -18.05
N ILE A 400 -47.28 -43.18 -17.23
CA ILE A 400 -45.89 -43.19 -17.67
C ILE A 400 -45.43 -44.65 -17.78
N VAL A 401 -45.11 -45.06 -19.01
CA VAL A 401 -44.50 -46.35 -19.37
C VAL A 401 -43.02 -46.35 -18.96
N ALA A 402 -42.62 -47.38 -18.21
CA ALA A 402 -41.23 -47.64 -17.83
C ALA A 402 -40.37 -48.06 -19.04
N LYS A 403 -39.17 -47.48 -19.16
CA LYS A 403 -38.12 -47.94 -20.08
C LYS A 403 -37.11 -48.84 -19.37
N PRO A 404 -36.53 -49.85 -20.04
CA PRO A 404 -35.72 -50.88 -19.40
C PRO A 404 -34.24 -50.48 -19.30
N ALA A 405 -33.59 -51.08 -18.30
CA ALA A 405 -32.18 -50.93 -17.96
C ALA A 405 -31.24 -51.40 -19.07
N VAL A 406 -30.26 -50.56 -19.40
CA VAL A 406 -29.13 -50.92 -20.28
C VAL A 406 -27.97 -51.41 -19.41
N LYS A 407 -27.51 -52.61 -19.77
CA LYS A 407 -26.44 -53.41 -19.18
C LYS A 407 -25.07 -52.76 -19.48
N ALA A 408 -24.25 -52.53 -18.45
CA ALA A 408 -22.87 -52.07 -18.60
C ALA A 408 -21.99 -53.22 -19.12
N PRO A 409 -21.04 -52.98 -20.05
CA PRO A 409 -20.04 -53.97 -20.41
C PRO A 409 -18.82 -53.91 -19.50
N ASP A 410 -18.34 -55.11 -19.16
CA ASP A 410 -17.14 -55.43 -18.39
C ASP A 410 -15.87 -54.74 -18.93
N GLN A 411 -15.06 -54.19 -18.02
CA GLN A 411 -13.66 -53.85 -18.27
C GLN A 411 -12.76 -54.93 -17.65
N PRO A 412 -11.85 -55.57 -18.41
CA PRO A 412 -10.88 -56.51 -17.86
C PRO A 412 -9.64 -55.79 -17.29
N PRO A 413 -8.91 -56.45 -16.37
CA PRO A 413 -7.82 -55.84 -15.62
C PRO A 413 -6.51 -55.82 -16.43
N PRO A 414 -5.68 -54.77 -16.35
CA PRO A 414 -4.35 -54.81 -16.93
C PRO A 414 -3.29 -55.27 -15.90
N ALA A 415 -2.50 -56.27 -16.29
CA ALA A 415 -1.24 -56.68 -15.67
C ALA A 415 -0.23 -57.03 -16.79
N PRO A 416 1.06 -57.27 -16.51
CA PRO A 416 2.05 -56.25 -16.14
C PRO A 416 3.27 -56.21 -17.10
N ALA A 417 3.97 -55.06 -17.08
CA ALA A 417 5.40 -54.78 -17.27
C ALA A 417 6.28 -55.53 -18.32
N ALA A 418 6.98 -54.76 -19.17
CA ALA A 418 8.46 -54.74 -19.38
C ALA A 418 8.80 -53.81 -20.58
N ALA A 419 9.45 -52.66 -20.39
CA ALA A 419 10.90 -52.39 -20.38
C ALA A 419 11.54 -52.14 -21.76
N LYS A 420 11.93 -50.88 -22.06
CA LYS A 420 13.35 -50.46 -22.28
C LYS A 420 13.54 -48.98 -22.73
N THR A 421 14.37 -48.30 -21.94
CA THR A 421 15.48 -47.36 -22.25
C THR A 421 15.30 -46.01 -22.99
N ALA A 422 15.66 -44.96 -22.22
CA ALA A 422 16.75 -43.99 -22.42
C ALA A 422 16.38 -42.53 -22.74
N GLY A 423 16.82 -41.63 -21.85
CA GLY A 423 17.20 -40.26 -22.19
C GLY A 423 16.83 -39.16 -21.19
N GLY A 424 17.76 -38.76 -20.32
CA GLY A 424 17.98 -37.33 -20.09
C GLY A 424 17.64 -36.68 -18.73
N ILE A 425 18.56 -36.82 -17.77
CA ILE A 425 19.08 -35.77 -16.86
C ILE A 425 18.13 -35.16 -15.80
N THR A 426 18.43 -35.45 -14.53
CA THR A 426 18.12 -34.59 -13.38
C THR A 426 19.34 -34.46 -12.46
N LEU A 427 19.76 -33.21 -12.24
CA LEU A 427 20.74 -32.83 -11.23
C LEU A 427 20.09 -32.77 -9.85
N GLY A 428 20.86 -33.24 -8.86
CA GLY A 428 20.42 -33.49 -7.50
C GLY A 428 20.20 -32.26 -6.64
N VAL A 429 19.38 -32.46 -5.62
CA VAL A 429 19.30 -31.63 -4.43
C VAL A 429 20.62 -31.76 -3.65
N PRO A 430 21.09 -30.67 -3.03
CA PRO A 430 21.59 -30.86 -1.67
C PRO A 430 21.02 -29.86 -0.68
N ARG A 431 20.64 -30.42 0.46
CA ARG A 431 20.89 -29.97 1.83
C ARG A 431 20.47 -28.54 2.20
N THR A 432 19.50 -28.49 3.11
CA THR A 432 19.25 -27.34 3.99
C THR A 432 20.55 -26.89 4.68
N VAL A 433 21.11 -25.80 4.17
CA VAL A 433 22.17 -25.03 4.83
C VAL A 433 21.51 -24.14 5.88
N ARG A 434 21.87 -24.37 7.14
CA ARG A 434 21.53 -23.49 8.26
C ARG A 434 22.42 -22.25 8.11
N ILE A 435 21.86 -21.15 7.64
CA ILE A 435 22.58 -19.87 7.51
C ILE A 435 22.73 -19.29 8.93
N GLU A 436 23.95 -19.32 9.47
CA GLU A 436 24.31 -18.52 10.65
C GLU A 436 24.18 -17.04 10.28
N ARG A 437 23.54 -16.25 11.16
CA ARG A 437 23.25 -14.84 10.88
C ARG A 437 24.56 -14.06 10.74
N PRO A 438 24.73 -13.21 9.71
CA PRO A 438 25.88 -12.30 9.66
C PRO A 438 25.83 -11.35 10.86
N HIS A 439 26.99 -11.15 11.49
CA HIS A 439 27.18 -10.27 12.64
C HIS A 439 26.73 -8.84 12.29
N ALA A 440 25.96 -8.20 13.18
CA ALA A 440 25.52 -6.82 12.98
C ALA A 440 26.73 -5.87 12.93
N VAL A 441 26.73 -4.94 11.97
CA VAL A 441 27.79 -3.92 11.88
C VAL A 441 27.43 -2.81 12.85
N MET A 442 28.15 -2.76 13.99
CA MET A 442 27.95 -1.73 15.00
C MET A 442 28.54 -0.40 14.51
N LEU A 443 27.67 0.51 14.05
CA LEU A 443 28.06 1.85 13.58
C LEU A 443 27.99 2.92 14.66
N ASP A 444 27.39 2.61 15.81
CA ASP A 444 27.28 3.55 16.94
C ASP A 444 28.68 3.73 17.58
N GLY A 445 29.12 4.99 17.70
CA GLY A 445 30.43 5.35 18.26
C GLY A 445 31.57 5.51 17.24
N LEU A 446 31.34 5.20 15.95
CA LEU A 446 32.31 5.45 14.88
C LEU A 446 32.25 6.91 14.40
N THR A 447 33.40 7.45 13.96
CA THR A 447 33.43 8.71 13.21
C THR A 447 32.78 8.54 11.84
N GLU A 448 32.37 9.62 11.17
CA GLU A 448 31.76 9.55 9.84
C GLU A 448 32.67 8.84 8.82
N ASP A 449 33.98 9.11 8.84
CA ASP A 449 34.94 8.44 7.96
C ASP A 449 35.06 6.94 8.24
N GLN A 450 34.98 6.54 9.51
CA GLN A 450 34.97 5.13 9.91
C GLN A 450 33.68 4.42 9.48
N LYS A 451 32.53 5.11 9.54
CA LYS A 451 31.26 4.59 9.03
C LYS A 451 31.29 4.42 7.52
N VAL A 452 31.80 5.42 6.79
CA VAL A 452 31.99 5.36 5.33
C VAL A 452 32.87 4.16 4.98
N THR A 453 33.99 3.99 5.68
CA THR A 453 34.94 2.90 5.45
C THR A 453 34.31 1.53 5.73
N ALA A 454 33.61 1.38 6.85
CA ALA A 454 32.95 0.12 7.22
C ALA A 454 31.82 -0.25 6.25
N ILE A 455 31.01 0.72 5.84
CA ILE A 455 29.90 0.52 4.89
C ILE A 455 30.45 0.17 3.51
N THR A 456 31.48 0.87 3.05
CA THR A 456 32.13 0.61 1.75
C THR A 456 32.77 -0.78 1.74
N ALA A 457 33.46 -1.17 2.81
CA ALA A 457 34.06 -2.50 2.94
C ALA A 457 33.02 -3.62 2.94
N HIS A 458 31.90 -3.44 3.66
CA HIS A 458 30.80 -4.41 3.67
C HIS A 458 30.15 -4.53 2.29
N VAL A 459 29.84 -3.40 1.65
CA VAL A 459 29.30 -3.37 0.28
C VAL A 459 30.28 -4.03 -0.68
N ALA A 460 31.59 -3.83 -0.56
CA ALA A 460 32.63 -4.46 -1.38
C ALA A 460 32.79 -5.98 -1.13
N ALA A 461 32.56 -6.44 0.11
CA ALA A 461 32.64 -7.85 0.48
C ALA A 461 31.43 -8.71 0.05
N LEU A 462 30.35 -8.09 -0.45
CA LEU A 462 29.20 -8.82 -0.98
C LEU A 462 29.66 -9.76 -2.12
N PRO A 463 29.27 -11.04 -2.13
CA PRO A 463 29.73 -11.98 -3.15
C PRO A 463 29.22 -11.58 -4.53
N ALA A 464 30.10 -11.61 -5.53
CA ALA A 464 29.76 -11.42 -6.95
C ALA A 464 29.02 -12.65 -7.52
N SER A 465 28.05 -13.18 -6.77
CA SER A 465 27.26 -14.34 -7.20
C SER A 465 26.27 -13.93 -8.29
N LYS A 466 25.74 -14.91 -9.04
CA LYS A 466 24.66 -14.72 -10.03
C LYS A 466 23.40 -14.08 -9.45
N ASP A 467 23.26 -14.07 -8.12
CA ASP A 467 22.12 -13.51 -7.41
C ASP A 467 22.36 -12.07 -6.93
N PHE A 468 23.47 -11.43 -7.30
CA PHE A 468 23.71 -10.00 -7.08
C PHE A 468 23.33 -9.22 -8.33
N ASP A 469 22.33 -8.34 -8.20
CA ASP A 469 21.89 -7.43 -9.26
C ASP A 469 21.98 -6.03 -8.68
N ALA A 470 23.05 -5.34 -9.07
CA ALA A 470 23.47 -4.09 -8.45
C ALA A 470 22.43 -2.98 -8.63
N GLU A 471 21.64 -3.03 -9.71
CA GLU A 471 20.55 -2.09 -9.97
C GLU A 471 19.36 -2.39 -9.06
N LEU A 472 18.96 -3.66 -8.99
CA LEU A 472 17.89 -4.10 -8.11
C LEU A 472 18.21 -3.85 -6.63
N ASP A 473 19.46 -4.05 -6.23
CA ASP A 473 19.92 -3.85 -4.86
C ASP A 473 19.96 -2.36 -4.48
N LEU A 474 20.36 -1.50 -5.42
CA LEU A 474 20.27 -0.05 -5.24
C LEU A 474 18.83 0.41 -5.13
N GLU A 475 17.93 -0.06 -6.00
CA GLU A 475 16.51 0.27 -5.97
C GLU A 475 15.82 -0.24 -4.69
N LEU A 476 16.20 -1.43 -4.21
CA LEU A 476 15.73 -1.97 -2.94
C LEU A 476 16.13 -1.07 -1.77
N CYS A 477 17.39 -0.63 -1.73
CA CYS A 477 17.87 0.29 -0.72
C CYS A 477 17.13 1.63 -0.79
N GLU A 478 16.99 2.22 -1.98
CA GLU A 478 16.26 3.48 -2.16
C GLU A 478 14.78 3.36 -1.77
N ALA A 479 14.12 2.26 -2.09
CA ALA A 479 12.72 2.02 -1.72
C ALA A 479 12.53 1.91 -0.20
N VAL A 480 13.45 1.21 0.48
CA VAL A 480 13.47 1.11 1.94
C VAL A 480 13.72 2.48 2.57
N PHE A 481 14.66 3.26 2.05
CA PHE A 481 14.96 4.61 2.58
C PHE A 481 13.89 5.64 2.31
N ALA A 482 13.18 5.52 1.19
CA ALA A 482 12.06 6.38 0.88
C ALA A 482 10.81 6.04 1.71
N GLY A 483 10.85 5.00 2.56
CA GLY A 483 9.69 4.55 3.35
C GLY A 483 8.52 4.08 2.48
N LYS A 484 8.78 3.77 1.20
CA LYS A 484 7.76 3.27 0.28
C LYS A 484 7.42 1.84 0.69
N GLY A 485 6.11 1.54 0.72
CA GLY A 485 5.52 0.37 1.38
C GLY A 485 6.42 -0.86 1.42
N GLY A 486 6.63 -1.41 2.62
CA GLY A 486 7.70 -2.39 2.88
C GLY A 486 7.76 -3.56 1.89
N LEU A 487 8.91 -4.25 1.88
CA LEU A 487 9.39 -5.28 0.94
C LEU A 487 8.38 -6.02 0.03
N GLN A 488 7.18 -6.34 0.53
CA GLN A 488 6.06 -6.87 -0.25
C GLN A 488 5.58 -5.97 -1.39
N LEU A 489 5.43 -4.67 -1.15
CA LEU A 489 4.97 -3.74 -2.20
C LEU A 489 6.09 -3.56 -3.23
N PHE A 490 7.34 -3.41 -2.77
CA PHE A 490 8.52 -3.38 -3.64
C PHE A 490 8.64 -4.64 -4.51
N ALA A 491 8.50 -5.83 -3.93
CA ALA A 491 8.52 -7.08 -4.69
C ALA A 491 7.40 -7.14 -5.75
N THR A 492 6.22 -6.62 -5.41
CA THR A 492 5.08 -6.55 -6.35
C THR A 492 5.34 -5.54 -7.47
N ASP A 493 5.93 -4.39 -7.16
CA ASP A 493 6.25 -3.31 -8.10
C ASP A 493 7.36 -3.74 -9.07
N MET A 494 8.35 -4.49 -8.58
CA MET A 494 9.45 -5.00 -9.39
C MET A 494 9.10 -6.29 -10.14
N GLY A 495 7.97 -6.94 -9.84
CA GLY A 495 7.61 -8.23 -10.41
C GLY A 495 8.53 -9.37 -9.96
N ILE A 496 9.17 -9.24 -8.79
CA ILE A 496 10.16 -10.16 -8.26
C ILE A 496 9.57 -10.94 -7.08
N ASP A 497 9.99 -12.19 -6.91
CA ASP A 497 9.56 -12.99 -5.76
C ASP A 497 9.98 -12.34 -4.45
N LEU A 498 9.05 -12.30 -3.50
CA LEU A 498 9.28 -11.68 -2.19
C LEU A 498 10.46 -12.29 -1.44
N ARG A 499 10.71 -13.60 -1.58
CA ARG A 499 11.83 -14.26 -0.87
C ARG A 499 13.16 -13.77 -1.42
N THR A 500 13.24 -13.53 -2.73
CA THR A 500 14.42 -12.95 -3.38
C THR A 500 14.68 -11.54 -2.86
N VAL A 501 13.63 -10.71 -2.79
CA VAL A 501 13.73 -9.35 -2.22
C VAL A 501 14.10 -9.38 -0.74
N GLN A 502 13.55 -10.32 0.03
CA GLN A 502 13.84 -10.44 1.45
C GLN A 502 15.26 -10.94 1.73
N ALA A 503 15.75 -11.94 0.98
CA ALA A 503 17.13 -12.41 1.09
C ALA A 503 18.12 -11.27 0.80
N ARG A 504 17.88 -10.51 -0.27
CA ARG A 504 18.69 -9.33 -0.62
C ARG A 504 18.66 -8.26 0.45
N PHE A 505 17.47 -7.96 1.00
CA PHE A 505 17.34 -7.04 2.13
C PHE A 505 18.14 -7.49 3.36
N GLU A 506 18.07 -8.79 3.70
CA GLU A 506 18.78 -9.38 4.84
C GLU A 506 20.30 -9.36 4.66
N THR A 507 20.78 -9.47 3.44
CA THR A 507 22.22 -9.41 3.12
C THR A 507 22.76 -7.97 3.07
N ILE A 508 21.99 -7.04 2.52
CA ILE A 508 22.49 -5.70 2.15
C ILE A 508 22.12 -4.64 3.18
N VAL A 509 20.88 -4.65 3.68
CA VAL A 509 20.32 -3.56 4.49
C VAL A 509 20.22 -3.94 5.96
N ALA A 510 19.86 -5.18 6.26
CA ALA A 510 19.67 -5.64 7.63
C ALA A 510 20.92 -5.54 8.53
N PRO A 511 22.16 -5.75 8.04
CA PRO A 511 23.37 -5.65 8.89
C PRO A 511 23.57 -4.26 9.50
N PHE A 512 22.97 -3.24 8.91
CA PHE A 512 23.07 -1.85 9.33
C PHE A 512 21.82 -1.33 10.06
N CYS A 513 20.76 -2.15 10.15
CA CYS A 513 19.56 -1.82 10.90
C CYS A 513 19.81 -2.04 12.39
N ARG A 514 19.32 -1.13 13.25
CA ARG A 514 19.44 -1.31 14.70
C ARG A 514 18.69 -2.56 15.15
N PRO A 515 19.22 -3.36 16.10
CA PRO A 515 18.51 -4.51 16.64
C PRO A 515 17.10 -4.13 17.12
N GLY A 516 16.08 -4.80 16.58
CA GLY A 516 14.68 -4.52 16.90
C GLY A 516 14.03 -3.37 16.12
N VAL A 517 14.76 -2.65 15.28
CA VAL A 517 14.24 -1.56 14.44
C VAL A 517 14.38 -1.94 12.97
N LYS A 518 13.26 -2.11 12.27
CA LYS A 518 13.21 -2.42 10.82
C LYS A 518 13.38 -1.18 9.94
N ALA A 519 14.13 -0.20 10.42
CA ALA A 519 14.38 1.05 9.73
C ALA A 519 15.86 1.40 9.90
N LEU A 520 16.48 1.81 8.80
CA LEU A 520 17.85 2.26 8.82
C LEU A 520 17.93 3.70 9.35
N PRO A 521 18.89 4.05 10.21
CA PRO A 521 19.14 5.44 10.55
C PRO A 521 19.42 6.29 9.30
N ILE A 522 18.92 7.52 9.27
CA ILE A 522 19.05 8.45 8.12
C ILE A 522 20.52 8.67 7.75
N ASP A 523 21.40 8.75 8.75
CA ASP A 523 22.82 8.99 8.52
C ASP A 523 23.49 7.78 7.87
N THR A 524 23.11 6.57 8.24
CA THR A 524 23.59 5.35 7.59
C THR A 524 23.09 5.23 6.15
N ALA A 525 21.87 5.69 5.86
CA ALA A 525 21.32 5.69 4.50
C ALA A 525 22.11 6.62 3.55
N LYS A 526 22.55 7.78 4.06
CA LYS A 526 23.40 8.73 3.30
C LYS A 526 24.76 8.15 2.93
N LEU A 527 25.24 7.16 3.69
CA LEU A 527 26.52 6.50 3.46
C LEU A 527 26.39 5.21 2.64
N LEU A 528 25.29 4.46 2.80
CA LEU A 528 25.05 3.21 2.09
C LEU A 528 24.74 3.42 0.61
N LEU A 529 23.94 4.43 0.26
CA LEU A 529 23.57 4.69 -1.14
C LEU A 529 24.76 5.06 -2.03
N PRO A 530 25.69 5.96 -1.63
CA PRO A 530 26.89 6.22 -2.41
C PRO A 530 27.78 4.99 -2.59
N ALA A 531 27.98 4.18 -1.54
CA ALA A 531 28.79 2.96 -1.62
C ALA A 531 28.20 1.93 -2.60
N LEU A 532 26.87 1.75 -2.57
CA LEU A 532 26.17 0.88 -3.52
C LEU A 532 26.27 1.41 -4.96
N ARG A 533 26.05 2.71 -5.17
CA ARG A 533 26.18 3.36 -6.49
C ARG A 533 27.59 3.22 -7.07
N ALA A 534 28.61 3.43 -6.23
CA ALA A 534 30.01 3.24 -6.62
C ALA A 534 30.27 1.78 -7.06
N ARG A 535 29.72 0.81 -6.34
CA ARG A 535 29.80 -0.61 -6.72
C ARG A 535 29.03 -0.93 -8.00
N VAL A 536 27.85 -0.34 -8.23
CA VAL A 536 27.12 -0.48 -9.51
C VAL A 536 27.97 0.05 -10.67
N ALA A 537 28.58 1.24 -10.50
CA ALA A 537 29.45 1.82 -11.50
C ALA A 537 30.66 0.91 -11.81
N GLN A 538 31.32 0.40 -10.76
CA GLN A 538 32.44 -0.52 -10.88
C GLN A 538 32.04 -1.83 -11.60
N ALA A 539 30.86 -2.39 -11.30
CA ALA A 539 30.35 -3.59 -11.96
C ALA A 539 30.05 -3.37 -13.45
N ARG A 540 29.74 -2.14 -13.86
CA ARG A 540 29.53 -1.75 -15.26
C ARG A 540 30.83 -1.45 -16.01
N GLY A 541 31.99 -1.63 -15.36
CA GLY A 541 33.30 -1.33 -15.94
C GLY A 541 33.57 0.17 -16.05
N ALA A 542 32.79 1.02 -15.38
CA ALA A 542 33.13 2.43 -15.20
C ALA A 542 34.20 2.49 -14.09
N ALA A 543 35.43 2.82 -14.48
CA ALA A 543 36.54 3.06 -13.56
C ALA A 543 36.32 4.36 -12.75
#